data_AF-A0A9Q9J6I5-F1
#
_entry.id   AF-A0A9Q9J6I5-F1
#
_cell.length_a   1.000
_cell.length_b   1.000
_cell.length_c   1.000
_cell.angle_alpha   90.00
_cell.angle_beta   90.00
_cell.angle_gamma   90.00
#
_symmetry.space_group_name_H-M   'P 1'
#
loop_
_entity.id
_entity.type
_entity.pdbx_description
1 polymer ?
#
loop_
_entity_poly.entity_id
_entity_poly.type
_entity_poly.pdbx_seq_one_letter_code
_entity_poly.pdbx_strand_id
1 'polypeptide(L)'
;MSEQFPSLPDATLAAANRLGQWLALDDFTAQAPMPAVDIVVLAGNAVIPTIDAACRLAADAGVPLLISGGIGHSTVFLYDAVSNDPRYRSLPVDGRPEAHILADIAHRFWHIPRDRIVVEDRSTNCGENARFTREMLAATGIAPRAGVVLQDPTMQRRTMATFARVWQGEAVVPQWYSTPGCAPLLGNTANGLAFRGDAAGLWPVGRYLSLILGELPRLLDAPQGYGPRGKDFIVHVDIPARILEAGQRLSEDNLLGEALNARAPG
;
A
#
# COMPACT_ATOMS: atom_id res chain seq x y z
N MET A 1 -9.13 9.94 -20.93
CA MET A 1 -7.96 9.93 -21.83
C MET A 1 -6.83 9.25 -21.06
N SER A 2 -6.27 8.15 -21.56
CA SER A 2 -5.14 7.48 -20.91
C SER A 2 -3.98 8.46 -20.79
N GLU A 3 -3.45 8.65 -19.58
CA GLU A 3 -2.24 9.45 -19.35
C GLU A 3 -1.11 8.88 -20.21
N GLN A 4 -0.73 9.60 -21.28
CA GLN A 4 0.38 9.18 -22.12
C GLN A 4 1.68 9.65 -21.46
N PHE A 5 2.35 8.75 -20.74
CA PHE A 5 3.63 9.02 -20.09
C PHE A 5 4.77 8.69 -21.07
N PRO A 6 5.80 9.55 -21.24
CA PRO A 6 6.88 9.29 -22.18
C PRO A 6 7.64 8.01 -21.80
N SER A 7 8.15 7.29 -22.81
CA SER A 7 9.06 6.17 -22.56
C SER A 7 10.29 6.65 -21.78
N LEU A 8 10.78 5.82 -20.87
CA LEU A 8 11.95 6.11 -20.06
C LEU A 8 13.20 5.44 -20.65
N PRO A 9 14.40 6.00 -20.43
CA PRO A 9 15.65 5.27 -20.67
C PRO A 9 15.66 3.93 -19.93
N ASP A 10 16.21 2.88 -20.52
CA ASP A 10 16.18 1.52 -19.95
C ASP A 10 16.75 1.45 -18.52
N ALA A 11 17.81 2.22 -18.24
CA ALA A 11 18.39 2.31 -16.91
C ALA A 11 17.43 2.92 -15.88
N THR A 12 16.68 3.96 -16.27
CA THR A 12 15.70 4.64 -15.43
C THR A 12 14.47 3.76 -15.21
N LEU A 13 14.01 3.06 -16.26
CA LEU A 13 12.96 2.06 -16.15
C LEU A 13 13.34 0.90 -15.20
N ALA A 14 14.57 0.39 -15.33
CA ALA A 14 15.09 -0.65 -14.45
C ALA A 14 15.20 -0.17 -12.98
N ALA A 15 15.59 1.09 -12.76
CA ALA A 15 15.63 1.71 -11.44
C ALA A 15 14.22 1.84 -10.83
N ALA A 16 13.22 2.28 -11.61
CA ALA A 16 11.82 2.38 -11.16
C ALA A 16 11.27 1.01 -10.73
N ASN A 17 11.46 -0.01 -11.57
CA ASN A 17 11.03 -1.38 -11.26
C ASN A 17 11.74 -1.94 -10.02
N ARG A 18 13.04 -1.69 -9.87
CA ARG A 18 13.81 -2.15 -8.71
C ARG A 18 13.32 -1.50 -7.42
N LEU A 19 13.10 -0.18 -7.42
CA LEU A 19 12.60 0.54 -6.25
C LEU A 19 11.16 0.09 -5.91
N GLY A 20 10.29 0.00 -6.91
CA GLY A 20 8.91 -0.47 -6.74
C GLY A 20 8.82 -1.87 -6.15
N GLN A 21 9.59 -2.83 -6.66
CA GLN A 21 9.66 -4.19 -6.12
C GLN A 21 10.18 -4.21 -4.68
N TRP A 22 11.17 -3.38 -4.35
CA TRP A 22 11.68 -3.32 -2.99
C TRP A 22 10.66 -2.74 -2.01
N LEU A 23 9.92 -1.71 -2.40
CA LEU A 23 8.85 -1.11 -1.60
C LEU A 23 7.68 -2.07 -1.35
N ALA A 24 7.35 -2.89 -2.35
CA ALA A 24 6.23 -3.83 -2.31
C ALA A 24 6.35 -4.88 -1.20
N LEU A 25 7.55 -5.20 -0.69
CA LEU A 25 7.82 -6.11 0.44
C LEU A 25 6.79 -7.25 0.59
N ASP A 26 7.08 -8.41 0.02
CA ASP A 26 6.26 -9.61 0.18
C ASP A 26 7.07 -10.72 0.85
N ASP A 27 6.85 -10.89 2.15
CA ASP A 27 7.45 -11.98 2.93
C ASP A 27 6.44 -13.08 3.29
N PHE A 28 5.15 -12.86 2.99
CA PHE A 28 4.09 -13.82 3.22
C PHE A 28 4.06 -14.89 2.12
N THR A 29 3.98 -14.47 0.86
CA THR A 29 3.87 -15.38 -0.30
C THR A 29 5.21 -16.00 -0.68
N ALA A 30 6.32 -15.43 -0.19
CA ALA A 30 7.66 -15.97 -0.35
C ALA A 30 7.88 -17.26 0.47
N GLN A 31 7.03 -17.55 1.45
CA GLN A 31 7.12 -18.76 2.28
C GLN A 31 6.47 -19.96 1.59
N ALA A 32 7.09 -21.13 1.75
CA ALA A 32 6.55 -22.39 1.25
C ALA A 32 6.57 -23.46 2.36
N PRO A 33 5.40 -23.89 2.89
CA PRO A 33 4.05 -23.42 2.57
C PRO A 33 3.77 -22.00 3.12
N MET A 34 2.72 -21.33 2.61
CA MET A 34 2.28 -20.06 3.17
C MET A 34 1.85 -20.25 4.64
N PRO A 35 2.20 -19.32 5.55
CA PRO A 35 1.85 -19.41 6.96
C PRO A 35 0.34 -19.32 7.17
N ALA A 36 -0.17 -20.04 8.17
CA ALA A 36 -1.50 -19.76 8.70
C ALA A 36 -1.50 -18.41 9.44
N VAL A 37 -2.57 -17.65 9.27
CA VAL A 37 -2.78 -16.36 9.93
C VAL A 37 -4.12 -16.36 10.64
N ASP A 38 -4.24 -15.54 11.69
CA ASP A 38 -5.47 -15.41 12.48
C ASP A 38 -6.29 -14.18 12.07
N ILE A 39 -5.69 -13.25 11.31
CA ILE A 39 -6.32 -12.01 10.87
C ILE A 39 -5.67 -11.46 9.60
N VAL A 40 -6.49 -10.82 8.76
CA VAL A 40 -6.03 -9.97 7.66
C VAL A 40 -6.26 -8.51 8.02
N VAL A 41 -5.24 -7.67 7.85
CA VAL A 41 -5.35 -6.21 8.03
C VAL A 41 -5.22 -5.54 6.67
N LEU A 42 -6.24 -4.81 6.26
CA LEU A 42 -6.23 -3.95 5.07
C LEU A 42 -6.08 -2.49 5.49
N ALA A 43 -4.93 -1.90 5.22
CA ALA A 43 -4.73 -0.48 5.39
C ALA A 43 -5.34 0.28 4.20
N GLY A 44 -6.00 1.40 4.48
CA GLY A 44 -6.72 2.20 3.49
C GLY A 44 -5.84 2.62 2.31
N ASN A 45 -6.30 2.29 1.09
CA ASN A 45 -5.67 2.63 -0.18
C ASN A 45 -6.67 2.54 -1.34
N ALA A 46 -6.21 2.90 -2.54
CA ALA A 46 -7.01 2.97 -3.76
C ALA A 46 -6.68 1.87 -4.79
N VAL A 47 -5.86 0.88 -4.43
CA VAL A 47 -5.32 -0.12 -5.37
C VAL A 47 -6.23 -1.32 -5.40
N ILE A 48 -7.08 -1.41 -6.43
CA ILE A 48 -8.11 -2.46 -6.48
C ILE A 48 -7.53 -3.88 -6.38
N PRO A 49 -6.41 -4.24 -7.07
CA PRO A 49 -5.80 -5.56 -6.89
C PRO A 49 -5.38 -5.88 -5.45
N THR A 50 -4.90 -4.88 -4.69
CA THR A 50 -4.53 -5.04 -3.27
C THR A 50 -5.77 -5.24 -2.40
N ILE A 51 -6.82 -4.46 -2.63
CA ILE A 51 -8.11 -4.58 -1.92
C ILE A 51 -8.70 -5.98 -2.15
N ASP A 52 -8.70 -6.42 -3.40
CA ASP A 52 -9.16 -7.75 -3.80
C ASP A 52 -8.33 -8.86 -3.17
N ALA A 53 -7.00 -8.71 -3.10
CA ALA A 53 -6.12 -9.67 -2.46
C ALA A 53 -6.41 -9.81 -0.95
N ALA A 54 -6.66 -8.70 -0.25
CA ALA A 54 -6.99 -8.72 1.17
C ALA A 54 -8.33 -9.44 1.42
N CYS A 55 -9.36 -9.10 0.62
CA CYS A 55 -10.67 -9.72 0.75
C CYS A 55 -10.63 -11.21 0.42
N ARG A 56 -9.92 -11.59 -0.66
CA ARG A 56 -9.72 -12.99 -1.03
C ARG A 56 -9.03 -13.77 0.08
N LEU A 57 -7.94 -13.24 0.61
CA LEU A 57 -7.17 -13.91 1.65
C LEU A 57 -7.99 -14.14 2.92
N ALA A 58 -8.76 -13.13 3.35
CA ALA A 58 -9.64 -13.25 4.52
C ALA A 58 -10.77 -14.26 4.28
N ALA A 59 -11.38 -14.25 3.09
CA ALA A 59 -12.45 -15.17 2.71
C ALA A 59 -11.94 -16.62 2.65
N ASP A 60 -10.85 -16.87 1.95
CA ASP A 60 -10.27 -18.21 1.74
C ASP A 60 -9.76 -18.81 3.06
N ALA A 61 -9.11 -18.01 3.91
CA ALA A 61 -8.64 -18.45 5.22
C ALA A 61 -9.76 -18.51 6.28
N GLY A 62 -10.91 -17.88 6.03
CA GLY A 62 -12.04 -17.83 6.96
C GLY A 62 -11.77 -17.01 8.23
N VAL A 63 -10.88 -16.02 8.15
CA VAL A 63 -10.43 -15.19 9.30
C VAL A 63 -11.04 -13.79 9.26
N PRO A 64 -11.02 -13.04 10.38
CA PRO A 64 -11.47 -11.65 10.39
C PRO A 64 -10.65 -10.76 9.45
N LEU A 65 -11.32 -9.81 8.82
CA LEU A 65 -10.73 -8.72 8.05
C LEU A 65 -10.86 -7.42 8.84
N LEU A 66 -9.75 -6.90 9.34
CA LEU A 66 -9.69 -5.57 9.94
C LEU A 66 -9.30 -4.55 8.87
N ILE A 67 -10.13 -3.54 8.69
CA ILE A 67 -9.92 -2.49 7.70
C ILE A 67 -9.66 -1.18 8.45
N SER A 68 -8.53 -0.55 8.18
CA SER A 68 -8.11 0.69 8.84
C SER A 68 -7.89 1.81 7.83
N GLY A 69 -8.79 2.79 7.85
CA GLY A 69 -8.76 3.95 6.97
C GLY A 69 -9.91 4.91 7.24
N GLY A 70 -9.59 6.11 7.69
CA GLY A 70 -10.53 7.22 7.84
C GLY A 70 -10.63 8.08 6.58
N ILE A 71 -10.51 9.40 6.73
CA ILE A 71 -10.44 10.37 5.62
C ILE A 71 -9.05 11.01 5.64
N GLY A 72 -8.33 10.91 4.53
CA GLY A 72 -6.98 11.42 4.38
C GLY A 72 -6.61 11.71 2.92
N HIS A 73 -5.31 11.83 2.67
CA HIS A 73 -4.76 12.24 1.36
C HIS A 73 -5.05 11.25 0.22
N SER A 74 -5.32 9.99 0.56
CA SER A 74 -5.56 8.91 -0.41
C SER A 74 -7.04 8.70 -0.74
N THR A 75 -7.94 9.34 0.02
CA THR A 75 -9.37 9.00 0.01
C THR A 75 -10.04 9.32 -1.33
N VAL A 76 -9.71 10.47 -1.93
CA VAL A 76 -10.22 10.83 -3.26
C VAL A 76 -9.79 9.85 -4.35
N PHE A 77 -8.58 9.27 -4.24
CA PHE A 77 -8.12 8.26 -5.19
C PHE A 77 -8.91 6.96 -5.04
N LEU A 78 -9.31 6.59 -3.82
CA LEU A 78 -10.19 5.43 -3.61
C LEU A 78 -11.58 5.69 -4.20
N TYR A 79 -12.11 6.90 -4.05
CA TYR A 79 -13.41 7.26 -4.66
C TYR A 79 -13.37 7.09 -6.18
N ASP A 80 -12.31 7.61 -6.81
CA ASP A 80 -12.10 7.46 -8.26
C ASP A 80 -11.92 6.01 -8.66
N ALA A 81 -11.11 5.24 -7.94
CA ALA A 81 -10.86 3.83 -8.23
C ALA A 81 -12.14 3.00 -8.17
N VAL A 82 -12.95 3.19 -7.12
CA VAL A 82 -14.24 2.49 -6.94
C VAL A 82 -15.25 2.91 -8.00
N SER A 83 -15.35 4.20 -8.31
CA SER A 83 -16.28 4.72 -9.31
C SER A 83 -15.96 4.24 -10.73
N ASN A 84 -14.69 3.99 -11.02
CA ASN A 84 -14.24 3.50 -12.33
C ASN A 84 -14.20 1.97 -12.45
N ASP A 85 -14.18 1.22 -11.35
CA ASP A 85 -14.17 -0.25 -11.40
C ASP A 85 -15.55 -0.80 -11.84
N PRO A 86 -15.61 -1.69 -12.85
CA PRO A 86 -16.87 -2.25 -13.35
C PRO A 86 -17.71 -3.01 -12.32
N ARG A 87 -17.07 -3.55 -11.28
CA ARG A 87 -17.73 -4.29 -10.22
C ARG A 87 -18.22 -3.35 -9.13
N TYR A 88 -17.40 -2.36 -8.75
CA TYR A 88 -17.64 -1.57 -7.53
C TYR A 88 -18.31 -0.22 -7.75
N ARG A 89 -18.43 0.25 -9.00
CA ARG A 89 -19.00 1.57 -9.37
C ARG A 89 -20.38 1.92 -8.80
N SER A 90 -21.15 0.94 -8.33
CA SER A 90 -22.46 1.17 -7.72
C SER A 90 -22.40 1.54 -6.23
N LEU A 91 -21.23 1.46 -5.60
CA LEU A 91 -21.06 1.83 -4.20
C LEU A 91 -21.03 3.35 -4.03
N PRO A 92 -21.74 3.91 -3.02
CA PRO A 92 -21.59 5.31 -2.68
C PRO A 92 -20.21 5.55 -2.06
N VAL A 93 -19.52 6.62 -2.49
CA VAL A 93 -18.17 6.95 -2.02
C VAL A 93 -18.09 8.33 -1.34
N ASP A 94 -18.92 9.29 -1.76
CA ASP A 94 -18.80 10.69 -1.35
C ASP A 94 -18.88 10.90 0.16
N GLY A 95 -17.83 11.55 0.72
CA GLY A 95 -17.74 11.91 2.13
C GLY A 95 -17.60 10.74 3.09
N ARG A 96 -17.41 9.51 2.60
CA ARG A 96 -17.30 8.31 3.45
C ARG A 96 -15.84 8.02 3.80
N PRO A 97 -15.56 7.60 5.04
CA PRO A 97 -14.24 7.07 5.37
C PRO A 97 -13.90 5.83 4.53
N GLU A 98 -12.62 5.67 4.21
CA GLU A 98 -12.11 4.60 3.34
C GLU A 98 -12.56 3.22 3.83
N ALA A 99 -12.46 2.95 5.14
CA ALA A 99 -12.79 1.66 5.72
C ALA A 99 -14.25 1.25 5.52
N HIS A 100 -15.19 2.19 5.46
CA HIS A 100 -16.60 1.89 5.18
C HIS A 100 -16.85 1.48 3.74
N ILE A 101 -16.18 2.12 2.79
CA ILE A 101 -16.25 1.77 1.36
C ILE A 101 -15.66 0.37 1.16
N LEU A 102 -14.47 0.14 1.72
CA LEU A 102 -13.77 -1.14 1.65
C LEU A 102 -14.56 -2.27 2.36
N ALA A 103 -15.23 -1.98 3.48
CA ALA A 103 -16.11 -2.94 4.14
C ALA A 103 -17.33 -3.32 3.29
N ASP A 104 -17.87 -2.38 2.50
CA ASP A 104 -18.92 -2.69 1.52
C ASP A 104 -18.39 -3.57 0.39
N ILE A 105 -17.16 -3.36 -0.09
CA ILE A 105 -16.51 -4.23 -1.07
C ILE A 105 -16.39 -5.65 -0.51
N ALA A 106 -15.78 -5.79 0.67
CA ALA A 106 -15.56 -7.06 1.34
C ALA A 106 -16.86 -7.84 1.57
N HIS A 107 -17.92 -7.15 2.01
CA HIS A 107 -19.19 -7.81 2.30
C HIS A 107 -19.99 -8.16 1.04
N ARG A 108 -20.16 -7.21 0.11
CA ARG A 108 -21.13 -7.36 -0.99
C ARG A 108 -20.55 -8.18 -2.15
N PHE A 109 -19.25 -8.09 -2.38
CA PHE A 109 -18.60 -8.68 -3.57
C PHE A 109 -17.68 -9.85 -3.24
N TRP A 110 -17.14 -9.90 -2.01
CA TRP A 110 -16.33 -11.01 -1.52
C TRP A 110 -17.06 -11.89 -0.50
N HIS A 111 -18.33 -11.56 -0.22
CA HIS A 111 -19.22 -12.34 0.66
C HIS A 111 -18.68 -12.59 2.07
N ILE A 112 -17.79 -11.72 2.56
CA ILE A 112 -17.31 -11.80 3.94
C ILE A 112 -18.47 -11.41 4.88
N PRO A 113 -18.82 -12.24 5.88
CA PRO A 113 -19.83 -11.92 6.87
C PRO A 113 -19.51 -10.62 7.63
N ARG A 114 -20.52 -9.79 7.92
CA ARG A 114 -20.33 -8.49 8.59
C ARG A 114 -19.70 -8.62 9.98
N ASP A 115 -19.99 -9.69 10.70
CA ASP A 115 -19.41 -10.01 12.02
C ASP A 115 -17.92 -10.42 11.94
N ARG A 116 -17.40 -10.68 10.75
CA ARG A 116 -15.96 -10.90 10.48
C ARG A 116 -15.24 -9.66 9.95
N ILE A 117 -15.93 -8.53 9.76
CA ILE A 117 -15.33 -7.29 9.28
C ILE A 117 -15.22 -6.31 10.45
N VAL A 118 -13.99 -5.95 10.81
CA VAL A 118 -13.70 -4.95 11.85
C VAL A 118 -13.34 -3.65 11.16
N VAL A 119 -14.08 -2.57 11.45
CA VAL A 119 -13.91 -1.27 10.80
C VAL A 119 -13.24 -0.28 11.76
N GLU A 120 -12.13 0.30 11.32
CA GLU A 120 -11.44 1.42 11.93
C GLU A 120 -11.47 2.60 10.95
N ASP A 121 -12.24 3.65 11.26
CA ASP A 121 -12.60 4.73 10.34
C ASP A 121 -12.10 6.12 10.75
N ARG A 122 -11.16 6.20 11.69
CA ARG A 122 -10.65 7.46 12.27
C ARG A 122 -9.27 7.85 11.75
N SER A 123 -8.50 6.91 11.22
CA SER A 123 -7.13 7.16 10.74
C SER A 123 -7.08 8.15 9.56
N THR A 124 -6.17 9.12 9.63
CA THR A 124 -5.96 10.13 8.58
C THR A 124 -4.66 9.94 7.82
N ASN A 125 -3.78 9.05 8.30
CA ASN A 125 -2.48 8.77 7.73
C ASN A 125 -1.96 7.37 8.12
N CYS A 126 -0.93 6.89 7.41
CA CYS A 126 -0.35 5.57 7.61
C CYS A 126 0.15 5.29 9.05
N GLY A 127 0.64 6.31 9.76
CA GLY A 127 1.07 6.17 11.16
C GLY A 127 -0.11 5.83 12.08
N GLU A 128 -1.23 6.49 11.85
CA GLU A 128 -2.48 6.22 12.55
C GLU A 128 -3.08 4.87 12.18
N ASN A 129 -2.97 4.40 10.93
CA ASN A 129 -3.50 3.09 10.55
C ASN A 129 -2.93 1.98 11.43
N ALA A 130 -1.60 1.96 11.65
CA ALA A 130 -0.94 0.96 12.48
C ALA A 130 -1.35 1.08 13.96
N ARG A 131 -1.34 2.30 14.50
CA ARG A 131 -1.72 2.57 15.90
C ARG A 131 -3.18 2.19 16.17
N PHE A 132 -4.10 2.64 15.32
CA PHE A 132 -5.53 2.37 15.47
C PHE A 132 -5.88 0.91 15.17
N THR A 133 -5.14 0.23 14.30
CA THR A 133 -5.24 -1.24 14.20
C THR A 133 -4.97 -1.91 15.54
N ARG A 134 -3.88 -1.54 16.23
CA ARG A 134 -3.56 -2.09 17.57
C ARG A 134 -4.64 -1.76 18.59
N GLU A 135 -5.13 -0.51 18.62
CA GLU A 135 -6.21 -0.10 19.52
C GLU A 135 -7.51 -0.88 19.25
N MET A 136 -7.85 -1.12 17.99
CA MET A 136 -9.04 -1.88 17.61
C MET A 136 -8.94 -3.36 17.98
N LEU A 137 -7.77 -3.98 17.81
CA LEU A 137 -7.53 -5.34 18.27
C LEU A 137 -7.76 -5.45 19.79
N ALA A 138 -7.22 -4.51 20.57
CA ALA A 138 -7.42 -4.46 22.02
C ALA A 138 -8.89 -4.23 22.40
N ALA A 139 -9.56 -3.26 21.75
CA ALA A 139 -10.95 -2.90 22.06
C ALA A 139 -11.95 -4.00 21.71
N THR A 140 -11.65 -4.82 20.70
CA THR A 140 -12.50 -5.94 20.26
C THR A 140 -12.12 -7.28 20.90
N GLY A 141 -11.04 -7.32 21.69
CA GLY A 141 -10.54 -8.55 22.32
C GLY A 141 -9.92 -9.54 21.32
N ILE A 142 -9.59 -9.10 20.10
CA ILE A 142 -8.93 -9.92 19.09
C ILE A 142 -7.42 -9.92 19.39
N ALA A 143 -6.90 -11.08 19.78
CA ALA A 143 -5.49 -11.28 20.11
C ALA A 143 -4.84 -12.28 19.13
N PRO A 144 -4.48 -11.84 17.90
CA PRO A 144 -3.90 -12.73 16.91
C PRO A 144 -2.48 -13.14 17.32
N ARG A 145 -2.11 -14.40 17.03
CA ARG A 145 -0.72 -14.86 17.11
C ARG A 145 0.04 -14.46 15.85
N ALA A 146 -0.64 -14.55 14.70
CA ALA A 146 -0.12 -14.13 13.41
C ALA A 146 -1.17 -13.36 12.62
N GLY A 147 -0.73 -12.35 11.88
CA GLY A 147 -1.58 -11.60 10.97
C GLY A 147 -0.81 -11.19 9.73
N VAL A 148 -1.54 -10.78 8.70
CA VAL A 148 -0.97 -10.30 7.45
C VAL A 148 -1.49 -8.92 7.14
N VAL A 149 -0.58 -8.00 6.80
CA VAL A 149 -0.89 -6.61 6.48
C VAL A 149 -0.82 -6.44 4.97
N LEU A 150 -1.89 -5.89 4.40
CA LEU A 150 -1.97 -5.49 3.00
C LEU A 150 -2.14 -3.97 2.92
N GLN A 151 -1.35 -3.37 2.06
CA GLN A 151 -1.34 -1.96 1.75
C GLN A 151 -0.95 -1.75 0.28
N ASP A 152 -1.22 -0.55 -0.24
CA ASP A 152 -0.64 -0.04 -1.49
C ASP A 152 0.83 -0.50 -1.63
N PRO A 153 1.21 -1.20 -2.72
CA PRO A 153 2.55 -1.72 -2.93
C PRO A 153 3.66 -0.67 -2.78
N THR A 154 3.39 0.60 -3.07
CA THR A 154 4.38 1.67 -2.92
C THR A 154 4.65 1.99 -1.44
N MET A 155 3.67 1.79 -0.57
CA MET A 155 3.73 2.13 0.87
C MET A 155 3.87 0.91 1.80
N GLN A 156 3.86 -0.31 1.25
CA GLN A 156 3.87 -1.56 2.03
C GLN A 156 5.05 -1.62 3.00
N ARG A 157 6.29 -1.41 2.53
CA ARG A 157 7.48 -1.44 3.39
C ARG A 157 7.42 -0.42 4.54
N ARG A 158 6.99 0.81 4.27
CA ARG A 158 6.85 1.85 5.32
C ARG A 158 5.78 1.46 6.33
N THR A 159 4.68 0.86 5.87
CA THR A 159 3.60 0.37 6.73
C THR A 159 4.11 -0.72 7.68
N MET A 160 4.85 -1.70 7.16
CA MET A 160 5.46 -2.75 8.01
C MET A 160 6.46 -2.18 9.02
N ALA A 161 7.29 -1.19 8.63
CA ALA A 161 8.19 -0.51 9.55
C ALA A 161 7.44 0.31 10.62
N THR A 162 6.26 0.82 10.30
CA THR A 162 5.37 1.51 11.24
C THR A 162 4.74 0.51 12.23
N PHE A 163 4.25 -0.64 11.75
CA PHE A 163 3.76 -1.73 12.61
C PHE A 163 4.85 -2.17 13.59
N ALA A 164 6.08 -2.41 13.12
CA ALA A 164 7.19 -2.76 14.00
C ALA A 164 7.44 -1.70 15.08
N ARG A 165 7.31 -0.41 14.75
CA ARG A 165 7.48 0.70 15.71
C ARG A 165 6.34 0.73 16.73
N VAL A 166 5.09 0.56 16.30
CA VAL A 166 3.91 0.59 17.16
C VAL A 166 3.89 -0.57 18.17
N TRP A 167 4.41 -1.74 17.81
CA TRP A 167 4.50 -2.88 18.73
C TRP A 167 5.80 -2.92 19.53
N GLN A 168 6.71 -1.96 19.34
CA GLN A 168 7.98 -1.93 20.06
C GLN A 168 7.75 -1.70 21.56
N GLY A 169 8.26 -2.63 22.38
CA GLY A 169 8.13 -2.56 23.84
C GLY A 169 6.87 -3.25 24.40
N GLU A 170 6.01 -3.80 23.55
CA GLU A 170 4.86 -4.59 24.00
C GLU A 170 5.32 -5.98 24.50
N ALA A 171 4.68 -6.48 25.55
CA ALA A 171 5.02 -7.78 26.14
C ALA A 171 4.69 -8.97 25.21
N VAL A 172 3.67 -8.80 24.36
CA VAL A 172 3.24 -9.79 23.38
C VAL A 172 3.09 -9.09 22.03
N VAL A 173 3.84 -9.56 21.04
CA VAL A 173 3.83 -9.02 19.68
C VAL A 173 3.36 -10.11 18.72
N PRO A 174 2.26 -9.91 17.97
CA PRO A 174 1.86 -10.82 16.90
C PRO A 174 2.93 -10.89 15.82
N GLN A 175 3.08 -12.05 15.19
CA GLN A 175 3.87 -12.16 13.96
C GLN A 175 3.11 -11.47 12.83
N TRP A 176 3.63 -10.35 12.33
CA TRP A 176 3.08 -9.64 11.19
C TRP A 176 3.81 -10.03 9.91
N TYR A 177 3.06 -10.57 8.95
CA TYR A 177 3.51 -10.81 7.59
C TYR A 177 3.07 -9.69 6.66
N SER A 178 3.76 -9.57 5.54
CA SER A 178 3.56 -8.55 4.52
C SER A 178 3.26 -9.19 3.18
N THR A 179 2.15 -8.78 2.56
CA THR A 179 1.97 -8.92 1.11
C THR A 179 1.10 -7.77 0.61
N PRO A 180 1.47 -7.09 -0.47
CA PRO A 180 0.63 -6.05 -1.06
C PRO A 180 -0.40 -6.64 -2.05
N GLY A 181 -0.39 -7.96 -2.28
CA GLY A 181 -1.23 -8.64 -3.28
C GLY A 181 -0.79 -8.45 -4.74
N CYS A 182 0.01 -7.42 -5.04
CA CYS A 182 0.63 -7.22 -6.35
C CYS A 182 1.96 -6.47 -6.26
N ALA A 183 2.85 -6.71 -7.23
CA ALA A 183 4.11 -5.99 -7.38
C ALA A 183 4.27 -5.57 -8.86
N PRO A 184 3.54 -4.54 -9.31
CA PRO A 184 3.45 -4.23 -10.73
C PRO A 184 4.78 -3.71 -11.28
N LEU A 185 5.02 -4.01 -12.55
CA LEU A 185 6.22 -3.60 -13.29
C LEU A 185 5.86 -2.67 -14.42
N LEU A 186 6.72 -1.70 -14.69
CA LEU A 186 6.64 -0.82 -15.84
C LEU A 186 7.37 -1.39 -17.06
N GLY A 187 6.93 -0.99 -18.25
CA GLY A 187 7.55 -1.30 -19.53
C GLY A 187 7.33 -0.18 -20.55
N ASN A 188 8.34 0.06 -21.38
CA ASN A 188 8.17 0.92 -22.56
C ASN A 188 7.33 0.18 -23.61
N THR A 189 6.34 0.87 -24.16
CA THR A 189 5.49 0.38 -25.25
C THR A 189 5.61 1.32 -26.45
N ALA A 190 4.96 0.97 -27.58
CA ALA A 190 4.87 1.86 -28.73
C ALA A 190 4.21 3.22 -28.41
N ASN A 191 3.37 3.27 -27.37
CA ASN A 191 2.60 4.45 -26.99
C ASN A 191 3.18 5.20 -25.78
N GLY A 192 4.36 4.81 -25.29
CA GLY A 192 4.96 5.35 -24.08
C GLY A 192 5.06 4.33 -22.94
N LEU A 193 5.32 4.82 -21.74
CA LEU A 193 5.49 4.00 -20.54
C LEU A 193 4.13 3.52 -20.01
N ALA A 194 4.04 2.23 -19.69
CA ALA A 194 2.83 1.62 -19.13
C ALA A 194 3.18 0.51 -18.12
N PHE A 195 2.19 0.08 -17.33
CA PHE A 195 2.30 -1.16 -16.57
C PHE A 195 2.31 -2.38 -17.50
N ARG A 196 3.10 -3.39 -17.15
CA ARG A 196 3.13 -4.68 -17.83
C ARG A 196 1.96 -5.54 -17.36
N GLY A 197 1.33 -6.24 -18.29
CA GLY A 197 0.20 -7.12 -17.98
C GLY A 197 -1.10 -6.34 -17.78
N ASP A 198 -1.97 -6.88 -16.92
CA ASP A 198 -3.22 -6.20 -16.56
C ASP A 198 -2.94 -5.03 -15.61
N ALA A 199 -3.42 -3.85 -15.99
CA ALA A 199 -3.26 -2.61 -15.24
C ALA A 199 -4.59 -2.12 -14.63
N ALA A 200 -5.67 -2.91 -14.74
CA ALA A 200 -6.97 -2.54 -14.22
C ALA A 200 -6.90 -2.25 -12.71
N GLY A 201 -7.39 -1.06 -12.31
CA GLY A 201 -7.42 -0.63 -10.92
C GLY A 201 -6.06 -0.29 -10.30
N LEU A 202 -5.00 -0.20 -11.12
CA LEU A 202 -3.72 0.42 -10.72
C LEU A 202 -3.78 1.95 -10.90
N TRP A 203 -2.79 2.63 -10.34
CA TRP A 203 -2.65 4.09 -10.49
C TRP A 203 -2.37 4.48 -11.95
N PRO A 204 -2.60 5.75 -12.31
CA PRO A 204 -1.88 6.37 -13.42
C PRO A 204 -0.36 6.23 -13.23
N VAL A 205 0.37 6.06 -14.34
CA VAL A 205 1.82 5.81 -14.31
C VAL A 205 2.57 6.95 -13.62
N GLY A 206 2.19 8.21 -13.90
CA GLY A 206 2.80 9.37 -13.27
C GLY A 206 2.63 9.34 -11.75
N ARG A 207 1.42 8.99 -11.26
CA ARG A 207 1.13 8.88 -9.84
C ARG A 207 1.96 7.79 -9.15
N TYR A 208 2.09 6.62 -9.77
CA TYR A 208 2.92 5.53 -9.23
C TYR A 208 4.38 5.95 -9.09
N LEU A 209 4.94 6.59 -10.13
CA LEU A 209 6.33 7.09 -10.10
C LEU A 209 6.53 8.15 -9.01
N SER A 210 5.59 9.09 -8.85
CA SER A 210 5.62 10.07 -7.75
C SER A 210 5.57 9.40 -6.37
N LEU A 211 4.77 8.34 -6.21
CA LEU A 211 4.65 7.62 -4.94
C LEU A 211 5.97 6.93 -4.57
N ILE A 212 6.54 6.11 -5.46
CA ILE A 212 7.79 5.38 -5.16
C ILE A 212 8.96 6.34 -4.86
N LEU A 213 9.04 7.47 -5.59
CA LEU A 213 10.04 8.51 -5.35
C LEU A 213 9.85 9.18 -3.98
N GLY A 214 8.61 9.43 -3.58
CA GLY A 214 8.29 10.04 -2.30
C GLY A 214 8.53 9.12 -1.09
N GLU A 215 8.52 7.81 -1.28
CA GLU A 215 8.67 6.83 -0.19
C GLU A 215 10.12 6.63 0.24
N LEU A 216 11.07 6.67 -0.69
CA LEU A 216 12.49 6.48 -0.36
C LEU A 216 13.02 7.49 0.68
N PRO A 217 12.83 8.83 0.55
CA PRO A 217 13.31 9.77 1.55
C PRO A 217 12.62 9.62 2.91
N ARG A 218 11.38 9.09 2.95
CA ARG A 218 10.68 8.79 4.20
C ARG A 218 11.31 7.58 4.91
N LEU A 219 11.75 6.58 4.16
CA LEU A 219 12.36 5.36 4.69
C LEU A 219 13.81 5.54 5.15
N LEU A 220 14.51 6.58 4.66
CA LEU A 220 15.86 6.88 5.11
C LEU A 220 15.90 7.23 6.60
N ASP A 221 16.82 6.63 7.35
CA ASP A 221 17.07 6.98 8.75
C ASP A 221 18.03 8.18 8.85
N ALA A 222 17.50 9.34 8.46
CA ALA A 222 18.18 10.63 8.40
C ALA A 222 17.28 11.71 9.02
N PRO A 223 17.79 12.93 9.34
CA PRO A 223 17.02 13.97 10.03
C PRO A 223 15.65 14.32 9.43
N GLN A 224 15.52 14.22 8.10
CA GLN A 224 14.27 14.48 7.37
C GLN A 224 13.38 13.24 7.18
N GLY A 225 13.92 12.05 7.41
CA GLY A 225 13.24 10.77 7.23
C GLY A 225 12.45 10.35 8.46
N TYR A 226 11.77 9.21 8.37
CA TYR A 226 10.79 8.78 9.37
C TYR A 226 11.38 7.84 10.42
N GLY A 227 12.63 7.40 10.25
CA GLY A 227 13.34 6.57 11.23
C GLY A 227 13.72 7.30 12.51
N PRO A 228 14.34 6.59 13.48
CA PRO A 228 14.69 7.13 14.80
C PRO A 228 15.61 8.36 14.78
N ARG A 229 16.42 8.54 13.73
CA ARG A 229 17.30 9.72 13.58
C ARG A 229 16.59 10.94 13.00
N GLY A 230 15.33 10.79 12.58
CA GLY A 230 14.49 11.85 12.04
C GLY A 230 13.21 12.00 12.86
N LYS A 231 12.08 11.66 12.26
CA LYS A 231 10.75 11.83 12.89
C LYS A 231 10.33 10.73 13.86
N ASP A 232 11.06 9.61 13.90
CA ASP A 232 10.82 8.49 14.82
C ASP A 232 9.42 7.85 14.69
N PHE A 233 8.85 7.88 13.50
CA PHE A 233 7.54 7.27 13.18
C PHE A 233 7.65 5.80 12.78
N ILE A 234 8.82 5.36 12.31
CA ILE A 234 9.09 3.98 11.91
C ILE A 234 10.37 3.48 12.58
N VAL A 235 10.55 2.16 12.65
CA VAL A 235 11.85 1.58 13.01
C VAL A 235 12.90 1.91 11.95
N HIS A 236 14.19 1.78 12.30
CA HIS A 236 15.27 1.84 11.33
C HIS A 236 15.03 0.85 10.17
N VAL A 237 15.28 1.27 8.94
CA VAL A 237 15.18 0.43 7.74
C VAL A 237 16.54 0.38 7.06
N ASP A 238 17.12 -0.82 6.98
CA ASP A 238 18.31 -1.06 6.17
C ASP A 238 17.96 -0.96 4.67
N ILE A 239 18.47 0.07 4.01
CA ILE A 239 18.26 0.29 2.57
C ILE A 239 19.51 -0.18 1.80
N PRO A 240 19.40 -1.22 0.96
CA PRO A 240 20.55 -1.70 0.18
C PRO A 240 21.10 -0.62 -0.77
N ALA A 241 22.42 -0.57 -0.96
CA ALA A 241 23.06 0.40 -1.87
C ALA A 241 22.42 0.47 -3.26
N ARG A 242 22.10 -0.70 -3.85
CA ARG A 242 21.41 -0.80 -5.15
C ARG A 242 20.03 -0.13 -5.21
N ILE A 243 19.37 0.08 -4.07
CA ILE A 243 18.08 0.78 -3.96
C ILE A 243 18.32 2.28 -3.82
N LEU A 244 19.33 2.70 -3.07
CA LEU A 244 19.76 4.10 -2.99
C LEU A 244 20.19 4.60 -4.37
N GLU A 245 21.01 3.82 -5.09
CA GLU A 245 21.43 4.09 -6.47
C GLU A 245 20.23 4.19 -7.42
N ALA A 246 19.22 3.31 -7.27
CA ALA A 246 18.00 3.38 -8.06
C ALA A 246 17.21 4.67 -7.77
N GLY A 247 17.06 5.04 -6.50
CA GLY A 247 16.42 6.29 -6.10
C GLY A 247 17.14 7.52 -6.66
N GLN A 248 18.47 7.55 -6.53
CA GLN A 248 19.30 8.62 -7.06
C GLN A 248 19.13 8.75 -8.59
N ARG A 249 19.21 7.62 -9.31
CA ARG A 249 18.97 7.57 -10.76
C ARG A 249 17.63 8.18 -11.14
N LEU A 250 16.57 7.85 -10.42
CA LEU A 250 15.24 8.39 -10.69
C LEU A 250 15.15 9.90 -10.38
N SER A 251 15.78 10.36 -9.30
CA SER A 251 15.77 11.79 -8.95
C SER A 251 16.59 12.68 -9.89
N GLU A 252 17.61 12.12 -10.54
CA GLU A 252 18.52 12.84 -11.44
C GLU A 252 18.10 12.76 -12.93
N ASP A 253 17.06 11.98 -13.26
CA ASP A 253 16.57 11.85 -14.62
C ASP A 253 15.68 13.05 -14.99
N ASN A 254 16.22 13.97 -15.80
CA ASN A 254 15.51 15.17 -16.23
C ASN A 254 14.21 14.86 -16.99
N LEU A 255 14.19 13.82 -17.83
CA LEU A 255 13.00 13.46 -18.60
C LEU A 255 11.89 12.98 -17.66
N LEU A 256 12.24 12.17 -16.66
CA LEU A 256 11.31 11.78 -15.61
C LEU A 256 10.82 12.99 -14.81
N GLY A 257 11.73 13.88 -14.39
CA GLY A 257 11.40 15.09 -13.64
C GLY A 257 10.43 16.02 -14.40
N GLU A 258 10.73 16.31 -15.67
CA GLU A 258 9.86 17.09 -16.55
C GLU A 258 8.50 16.43 -16.76
N ALA A 259 8.48 15.12 -16.99
CA ALA A 259 7.25 14.38 -17.19
C ALA A 259 6.34 14.40 -15.95
N LEU A 260 6.91 14.27 -14.75
CA LEU A 260 6.18 14.35 -13.49
C LEU A 260 5.68 15.77 -13.21
N ASN A 261 6.53 16.79 -13.41
CA ASN A 261 6.16 18.19 -13.18
C ASN A 261 5.04 18.66 -14.12
N ALA A 262 5.06 18.23 -15.38
CA ALA A 262 4.00 18.53 -16.34
C ALA A 262 2.62 17.93 -15.96
N ARG A 263 2.58 17.01 -14.99
CA ARG A 263 1.39 16.25 -14.57
C ARG A 263 1.05 16.44 -13.09
N ALA A 264 1.82 17.25 -12.36
CA ALA A 264 1.48 17.60 -10.99
C ALA A 264 0.23 18.48 -10.97
N PRO A 265 -0.76 18.22 -10.10
CA PRO A 265 -1.83 19.18 -9.87
C PRO A 265 -1.21 20.47 -9.32
N GLY A 266 -1.48 21.60 -9.98
CA GLY A 266 -1.06 22.94 -9.55
C GLY A 266 -1.78 23.42 -8.30
#